data_AF-A0A453RG20-F1
#
_entry.id   AF-A0A453RG20-F1
#
_cell.length_a   1.000
_cell.length_b   1.000
_cell.length_c   1.000
_cell.angle_alpha   90.00
_cell.angle_beta   90.00
_cell.angle_gamma   90.00
#
_symmetry.space_group_name_H-M   'P 1'
#
loop_
_entity.id
_entity.type
_entity.pdbx_description
1 polymer ?
#
loop_
_entity_poly.entity_id
_entity_poly.type
_entity_poly.pdbx_seq_one_letter_code
_entity_poly.pdbx_strand_id
1 'polypeptide(L)'
;TYARWMIPAIFAYGLLQCHVRFLQTQNIVFPVMASAGAAAAFHLLVCWLLVYVAGMGSKGAALSNAISYWVYVIVLAVYVRVSGSCKETWTGFSTEAFRDVLSFFRLAVPSALMVCLEMWSFELIVLLSGLLPNPKLETSVLSISLNTAAFVWMIPFGLGSAISTRVSNELGAGRPDAARLAVRVVVFLAMAEGLVMGLVLICIRYVWGHAYSDVEEVVTYVAWMMLIISVSNFFDGIQCVLSGGG
;
A
#
# COMPACT_ATOMS: atom_id res chain seq x y z
N THR A 1 -17.16 -7.42 15.72
CA THR A 1 -17.48 -6.01 16.04
C THR A 1 -16.57 -5.03 15.33
N TYR A 2 -15.24 -5.16 15.43
CA TYR A 2 -14.26 -4.31 14.72
C TYR A 2 -14.58 -4.09 13.23
N ALA A 3 -14.76 -5.18 12.47
CA ALA A 3 -15.04 -5.12 11.02
C ALA A 3 -16.27 -4.26 10.66
N ARG A 4 -17.34 -4.27 11.48
CA ARG A 4 -18.53 -3.43 11.23
C ARG A 4 -18.21 -1.93 11.36
N TRP A 5 -17.32 -1.59 12.28
CA TRP A 5 -16.86 -0.20 12.49
C TRP A 5 -15.83 0.24 11.44
N MET A 6 -15.31 -0.69 10.64
CA MET A 6 -14.42 -0.39 9.51
C MET A 6 -15.17 -0.05 8.22
N ILE A 7 -16.48 -0.32 8.14
CA ILE A 7 -17.29 -0.06 6.93
C ILE A 7 -17.13 1.39 6.43
N PRO A 8 -17.21 2.44 7.27
CA PRO A 8 -17.05 3.82 6.80
C PRO A 8 -15.65 4.12 6.24
N ALA A 9 -14.61 3.42 6.72
CA ALA A 9 -13.25 3.60 6.25
C ALA A 9 -13.06 3.09 4.81
N ILE A 10 -13.77 2.03 4.42
CA ILE A 10 -13.69 1.45 3.07
C ILE A 10 -14.15 2.47 2.02
N PHE A 11 -15.25 3.18 2.27
CA PHE A 11 -15.73 4.23 1.37
C PHE A 11 -14.74 5.39 1.26
N ALA A 12 -14.19 5.84 2.39
CA ALA A 12 -13.16 6.88 2.39
C ALA A 12 -11.92 6.44 1.62
N TYR A 13 -11.48 5.19 1.82
CA TYR A 13 -10.30 4.64 1.14
C TYR A 13 -10.50 4.57 -0.38
N GLY A 14 -11.68 4.14 -0.85
CA GLY A 14 -12.00 4.16 -2.28
C GLY A 14 -11.89 5.57 -2.89
N LEU A 15 -12.51 6.57 -2.25
CA LEU A 15 -12.42 7.97 -2.68
C LEU A 15 -10.98 8.51 -2.61
N LEU A 16 -10.23 8.12 -1.57
CA LEU A 16 -8.85 8.51 -1.38
C LEU A 16 -7.98 8.01 -2.54
N GLN A 17 -8.11 6.74 -2.91
CA GLN A 17 -7.37 6.16 -4.04
C GLN A 17 -7.69 6.89 -5.35
N CYS A 18 -8.95 7.28 -5.59
CA CYS A 18 -9.31 8.09 -6.76
C CYS A 18 -8.58 9.44 -6.77
N HIS A 19 -8.52 10.16 -5.64
CA HIS A 19 -7.82 11.45 -5.58
C HIS A 19 -6.30 11.31 -5.73
N VAL A 20 -5.72 10.28 -5.10
CA VAL A 20 -4.29 9.96 -5.22
C VAL A 20 -3.94 9.66 -6.67
N ARG A 21 -4.70 8.78 -7.34
CA ARG A 21 -4.47 8.45 -8.76
C ARG A 21 -4.69 9.67 -9.65
N PHE A 22 -5.71 10.49 -9.42
CA PHE A 22 -5.95 11.73 -10.17
C PHE A 22 -4.74 12.68 -10.11
N LEU A 23 -4.14 12.88 -8.93
CA LEU A 23 -2.99 13.76 -8.77
C LEU A 23 -1.69 13.13 -9.30
N GLN A 24 -1.49 11.83 -9.04
CA GLN A 24 -0.29 11.12 -9.47
C GLN A 24 -0.15 11.05 -10.99
N THR A 25 -1.22 10.80 -11.74
CA THR A 25 -1.16 10.74 -13.21
C THR A 25 -0.68 12.06 -13.82
N GLN A 26 -0.92 13.18 -13.14
CA GLN A 26 -0.47 14.52 -13.52
C GLN A 26 0.94 14.85 -13.00
N ASN A 27 1.66 13.90 -12.38
CA ASN A 27 2.92 14.10 -11.66
C ASN A 27 2.82 15.06 -10.46
N ILE A 28 1.63 15.26 -9.88
CA ILE A 28 1.40 16.11 -8.70
C ILE A 28 1.55 15.25 -7.43
N VAL A 29 2.78 14.92 -7.06
CA VAL A 29 3.06 13.97 -5.98
C VAL A 29 3.28 14.61 -4.61
N PHE A 30 3.77 15.85 -4.55
CA PHE A 30 4.09 16.51 -3.28
C PHE A 30 2.87 16.71 -2.36
N PRO A 31 1.71 17.18 -2.85
CA PRO A 31 0.51 17.32 -2.01
C PRO A 31 0.04 15.97 -1.46
N VAL A 32 0.12 14.90 -2.26
CA VAL A 32 -0.20 13.54 -1.84
C VAL A 32 0.73 13.09 -0.71
N MET A 33 2.04 13.27 -0.87
CA MET A 33 3.02 12.91 0.15
C MET A 33 2.81 13.71 1.46
N ALA A 34 2.67 15.03 1.36
CA ALA A 34 2.51 15.89 2.51
C ALA A 34 1.22 15.58 3.29
N SER A 35 0.11 15.36 2.58
CA SER A 35 -1.17 15.01 3.20
C SER A 35 -1.20 13.60 3.77
N ALA A 36 -0.50 12.62 3.16
CA ALA A 36 -0.30 11.30 3.75
C ALA A 36 0.43 11.40 5.10
N GLY A 37 1.53 12.16 5.17
CA GLY A 37 2.28 12.37 6.41
C GLY A 37 1.45 13.07 7.48
N ALA A 38 0.70 14.11 7.11
CA ALA A 38 -0.20 14.81 8.01
C ALA A 38 -1.33 13.90 8.52
N ALA A 39 -1.93 13.09 7.65
CA ALA A 39 -2.97 12.14 8.02
C ALA A 39 -2.44 11.04 8.96
N ALA A 40 -1.21 10.57 8.76
CA ALA A 40 -0.57 9.61 9.65
C ALA A 40 -0.32 10.20 11.05
N ALA A 41 0.21 11.43 11.13
CA ALA A 41 0.41 12.12 12.40
C ALA A 41 -0.92 12.39 13.13
N PHE A 42 -1.94 12.81 12.39
CA PHE A 42 -3.30 13.00 12.91
C PHE A 42 -3.91 11.68 13.40
N HIS A 43 -3.68 10.57 12.69
CA HIS A 43 -4.18 9.26 13.06
C HIS A 43 -3.69 8.83 14.45
N LEU A 44 -2.42 9.08 14.80
CA LEU A 44 -1.87 8.76 16.12
C LEU A 44 -2.67 9.44 17.24
N LEU A 45 -2.96 10.74 17.06
CA LEU A 45 -3.73 11.53 18.02
C LEU A 45 -5.16 10.99 18.16
N VAL A 46 -5.86 10.80 17.04
CA VAL A 46 -7.26 10.34 17.05
C VAL A 46 -7.37 8.91 17.59
N CYS A 47 -6.44 8.04 17.23
CA CYS A 47 -6.39 6.68 17.74
C CYS A 47 -6.21 6.68 19.26
N TRP A 48 -5.25 7.45 19.78
CA TRP A 48 -5.06 7.57 21.23
C TRP A 48 -6.30 8.09 21.95
N LEU A 49 -6.91 9.17 21.44
CA LEU A 49 -8.12 9.75 22.01
C LEU A 49 -9.28 8.75 22.05
N LEU A 50 -9.57 8.07 20.93
CA LEU A 50 -10.73 7.17 20.86
C LEU A 50 -10.50 5.85 21.61
N VAL A 51 -9.30 5.30 21.55
CA VAL A 51 -8.99 4.02 22.20
C VAL A 51 -8.91 4.19 23.72
N TYR A 52 -8.12 5.16 24.19
CA TYR A 52 -7.79 5.29 25.61
C TYR A 52 -8.66 6.31 26.33
N VAL A 53 -8.78 7.54 25.81
CA VAL A 53 -9.50 8.62 26.52
C VAL A 53 -11.02 8.38 26.50
N ALA A 54 -11.57 8.00 25.34
CA ALA A 54 -12.99 7.66 25.20
C ALA A 54 -13.30 6.21 25.58
N GLY A 55 -12.29 5.39 25.91
CA GLY A 55 -12.46 4.01 26.33
C GLY A 55 -13.10 3.07 25.28
N MET A 56 -13.04 3.41 23.99
CA MET A 56 -13.72 2.63 22.95
C MET A 56 -12.97 1.36 22.53
N GLY A 57 -11.73 1.16 23.01
CA GLY A 57 -10.91 -0.01 22.69
C GLY A 57 -10.78 -0.25 21.19
N SER A 58 -10.98 -1.49 20.74
CA SER A 58 -10.88 -1.85 19.32
C SER A 58 -11.89 -1.13 18.42
N LYS A 59 -13.07 -0.76 18.92
CA LYS A 59 -14.03 0.08 18.14
C LYS A 59 -13.44 1.46 17.88
N GLY A 60 -12.74 2.03 18.85
CA GLY A 60 -12.03 3.31 18.73
C GLY A 60 -10.94 3.26 17.66
N ALA A 61 -10.17 2.17 17.59
CA ALA A 61 -9.15 1.97 16.56
C ALA A 61 -9.74 1.82 15.14
N ALA A 62 -10.90 1.17 15.00
CA ALA A 62 -11.61 1.14 13.72
C ALA A 62 -12.12 2.53 13.32
N LEU A 63 -12.72 3.26 14.26
CA LEU A 63 -13.27 4.58 13.99
C LEU A 63 -12.18 5.62 13.71
N SER A 64 -11.02 5.55 14.36
CA SER A 64 -9.89 6.45 14.11
C SER A 64 -9.37 6.31 12.69
N ASN A 65 -9.32 5.10 12.14
CA ASN A 65 -9.00 4.85 10.74
C ASN A 65 -10.00 5.53 9.80
N ALA A 66 -11.29 5.35 10.04
CA ALA A 66 -12.34 5.98 9.22
C ALA A 66 -12.20 7.51 9.23
N ILE A 67 -12.04 8.12 10.41
CA ILE A 67 -11.86 9.57 10.56
C ILE A 67 -10.61 10.05 9.83
N SER A 68 -9.49 9.33 9.97
CA SER A 68 -8.22 9.71 9.36
C SER A 68 -8.30 9.68 7.82
N TYR A 69 -8.92 8.65 7.25
CA TYR A 69 -9.14 8.57 5.81
C TYR A 69 -10.09 9.63 5.30
N TRP A 70 -11.18 9.94 6.00
CA TRP A 70 -12.07 11.03 5.60
C TRP A 70 -11.39 12.39 5.63
N VAL A 71 -10.60 12.68 6.67
CA VAL A 71 -9.79 13.91 6.72
C VAL A 71 -8.82 13.96 5.55
N TYR A 72 -8.15 12.85 5.24
CA TYR A 72 -7.24 12.78 4.10
C TYR A 72 -7.97 13.04 2.76
N VAL A 73 -9.13 12.40 2.53
CA VAL A 73 -9.99 12.67 1.36
C VAL A 73 -10.35 14.16 1.27
N ILE A 74 -10.77 14.77 2.38
CA ILE A 74 -11.16 16.19 2.40
C ILE A 74 -9.97 17.08 2.04
N VAL A 75 -8.78 16.82 2.59
CA VAL A 75 -7.57 17.59 2.28
C VAL A 75 -7.24 17.52 0.78
N LEU A 76 -7.26 16.33 0.18
CA LEU A 76 -7.00 16.18 -1.25
C LEU A 76 -8.11 16.78 -2.12
N ALA A 77 -9.38 16.62 -1.73
CA ALA A 77 -10.50 17.20 -2.45
C ALA A 77 -10.47 18.73 -2.44
N VAL A 78 -10.08 19.33 -1.31
CA VAL A 78 -9.84 20.78 -1.21
C VAL A 78 -8.68 21.16 -2.14
N TYR A 79 -7.55 20.46 -2.08
CA TYR A 79 -6.41 20.72 -2.96
C TYR A 79 -6.80 20.69 -4.45
N VAL A 80 -7.49 19.64 -4.90
CA VAL A 80 -7.96 19.51 -6.30
C VAL A 80 -8.86 20.66 -6.72
N ARG A 81 -9.73 21.14 -5.84
CA ARG A 81 -10.68 22.22 -6.15
C ARG A 81 -10.03 23.61 -6.19
N VAL A 82 -9.05 23.87 -5.33
CA VAL A 82 -8.48 25.22 -5.18
C VAL A 82 -7.16 25.42 -5.92
N SER A 83 -6.43 24.33 -6.19
CA SER A 83 -5.10 24.41 -6.79
C SER A 83 -5.16 24.85 -8.25
N GLY A 84 -4.31 25.81 -8.62
CA GLY A 84 -4.11 26.22 -10.01
C GLY A 84 -3.66 25.08 -10.91
N SER A 85 -2.94 24.09 -10.37
CA SER A 85 -2.43 22.94 -11.12
C SER A 85 -3.50 21.99 -11.63
N CYS A 86 -4.70 22.02 -11.05
CA CYS A 86 -5.80 21.11 -11.40
C CYS A 86 -6.91 21.80 -12.22
N LYS A 87 -6.75 23.08 -12.59
CA LYS A 87 -7.82 23.85 -13.26
C LYS A 87 -8.22 23.29 -14.63
N GLU A 88 -7.26 22.77 -15.38
CA GLU A 88 -7.50 22.19 -16.70
C GLU A 88 -8.05 20.75 -16.64
N THR A 89 -7.80 20.04 -15.54
CA THR A 89 -8.15 18.63 -15.38
C THR A 89 -9.37 18.40 -14.51
N TRP A 90 -9.70 19.33 -13.63
CA TRP A 90 -10.90 19.33 -12.80
C TRP A 90 -11.87 20.43 -13.25
N THR A 91 -12.85 20.05 -14.07
CA THR A 91 -13.90 20.95 -14.59
C THR A 91 -15.22 20.85 -13.80
N GLY A 92 -15.21 20.13 -12.69
CA GLY A 92 -16.39 19.88 -11.86
C GLY A 92 -17.07 18.55 -12.19
N PHE A 93 -18.21 18.31 -11.54
CA PHE A 93 -18.98 17.08 -11.75
C PHE A 93 -19.76 17.15 -13.07
N SER A 94 -19.63 16.10 -13.88
CA SER A 94 -20.29 15.96 -15.17
C SER A 94 -20.89 14.56 -15.32
N THR A 95 -22.01 14.43 -16.02
CA THR A 95 -22.59 13.13 -16.37
C THR A 95 -21.74 12.38 -17.40
N GLU A 96 -20.77 13.04 -18.02
CA GLU A 96 -19.78 12.42 -18.90
C GLU A 96 -18.98 11.32 -18.20
N ALA A 97 -18.80 11.41 -16.88
CA ALA A 97 -18.17 10.37 -16.07
C ALA A 97 -18.88 9.00 -16.19
N PHE A 98 -20.15 8.98 -16.59
CA PHE A 98 -20.93 7.76 -16.74
C PHE A 98 -20.95 7.18 -18.17
N ARG A 99 -20.33 7.85 -19.16
CA ARG A 99 -20.44 7.44 -20.57
C ARG A 99 -19.71 6.13 -20.90
N ASP A 100 -18.60 5.82 -20.23
CA ASP A 100 -17.75 4.66 -20.57
C ASP A 100 -17.46 3.75 -19.37
N VAL A 101 -18.43 3.65 -18.45
CA VAL A 101 -18.29 2.89 -17.20
C VAL A 101 -18.06 1.40 -17.45
N LEU A 102 -18.64 0.84 -18.51
CA LEU A 102 -18.46 -0.58 -18.85
C LEU A 102 -17.01 -0.88 -19.29
N SER A 103 -16.38 0.00 -20.06
CA SER A 103 -14.97 -0.17 -20.46
C SER A 103 -14.05 -0.04 -19.25
N PHE A 104 -14.35 0.88 -18.34
CA PHE A 104 -13.65 0.95 -17.05
C PHE A 104 -13.74 -0.37 -16.29
N PHE A 105 -14.94 -0.93 -16.11
CA PHE A 105 -15.11 -2.21 -15.40
C PHE A 105 -14.45 -3.40 -16.09
N ARG A 106 -14.40 -3.41 -17.43
CA ARG A 106 -13.71 -4.45 -18.20
C ARG A 106 -12.22 -4.53 -17.87
N LEU A 107 -11.60 -3.41 -17.47
CA LEU A 107 -10.20 -3.36 -17.00
C LEU A 107 -10.12 -3.52 -15.48
N ALA A 108 -10.97 -2.82 -14.74
CA ALA A 108 -10.91 -2.78 -13.28
C ALA A 108 -11.23 -4.13 -12.62
N VAL A 109 -12.17 -4.91 -13.15
CA VAL A 109 -12.57 -6.20 -12.54
C VAL A 109 -11.44 -7.25 -12.63
N PRO A 110 -10.82 -7.52 -13.80
CA PRO A 110 -9.66 -8.40 -13.86
C PRO A 110 -8.51 -7.95 -12.96
N SER A 111 -8.17 -6.65 -12.95
CA SER A 111 -7.11 -6.12 -12.08
C SER A 111 -7.45 -6.29 -10.60
N ALA A 112 -8.68 -6.01 -10.20
CA ALA A 112 -9.13 -6.20 -8.83
C ALA A 112 -9.10 -7.68 -8.43
N LEU A 113 -9.52 -8.60 -9.31
CA LEU A 113 -9.45 -10.03 -9.05
C LEU A 113 -8.02 -10.52 -8.89
N MET A 114 -7.09 -10.05 -9.73
CA MET A 114 -5.67 -10.41 -9.63
C MET A 114 -5.10 -10.04 -8.26
N VAL A 115 -5.28 -8.79 -7.82
CA VAL A 115 -4.81 -8.29 -6.53
C VAL A 115 -5.52 -8.98 -5.36
N CYS A 116 -6.84 -9.16 -5.44
CA CYS A 116 -7.61 -9.82 -4.38
C CYS A 116 -7.24 -11.30 -4.23
N LEU A 117 -7.05 -12.04 -5.32
CA LEU A 117 -6.67 -13.45 -5.27
C LEU A 117 -5.30 -13.65 -4.63
N GLU A 118 -4.34 -12.77 -4.94
CA GLU A 118 -3.03 -12.76 -4.30
C GLU A 118 -3.16 -12.53 -2.78
N MET A 119 -3.85 -11.47 -2.38
CA MET A 119 -4.05 -11.15 -0.95
C MET A 119 -4.81 -12.25 -0.20
N TRP A 120 -5.88 -12.78 -0.79
CA TRP A 120 -6.65 -13.88 -0.19
C TRP A 120 -5.84 -15.16 -0.07
N SER A 121 -4.91 -15.42 -1.00
CA SER A 121 -4.03 -16.58 -0.91
C SER A 121 -3.11 -16.48 0.31
N PHE A 122 -2.53 -15.30 0.58
CA PHE A 122 -1.74 -15.09 1.79
C PHE A 122 -2.56 -15.27 3.07
N GLU A 123 -3.74 -14.67 3.15
CA GLU A 123 -4.64 -14.83 4.31
C GLU A 123 -5.06 -16.29 4.51
N LEU A 124 -5.33 -17.02 3.42
CA LEU A 124 -5.66 -18.44 3.48
C LEU A 124 -4.49 -19.28 4.00
N ILE A 125 -3.25 -18.97 3.61
CA ILE A 125 -2.06 -19.66 4.15
C ILE A 125 -1.91 -19.39 5.65
N VAL A 126 -2.17 -18.16 6.12
CA VAL A 126 -2.18 -17.83 7.55
C VAL A 126 -3.23 -18.65 8.30
N LEU A 127 -4.45 -18.71 7.78
CA LEU A 127 -5.52 -19.50 8.38
C LEU A 127 -5.18 -21.00 8.40
N LEU A 128 -4.59 -21.52 7.33
CA LEU A 128 -4.16 -22.92 7.25
C LEU A 128 -2.98 -23.24 8.17
N SER A 129 -2.08 -22.29 8.46
CA SER A 129 -1.02 -22.50 9.45
C SER A 129 -1.57 -22.77 10.86
N GLY A 130 -2.80 -22.33 11.14
CA GLY A 130 -3.54 -22.64 12.36
C GLY A 130 -3.96 -24.12 12.48
N LEU A 131 -3.79 -24.92 11.42
CA LEU A 131 -4.04 -26.37 11.41
C LEU A 131 -2.75 -27.20 11.57
N LEU A 132 -1.58 -26.55 11.64
CA LEU A 132 -0.31 -27.24 11.84
C LEU A 132 -0.14 -27.73 13.30
N PRO A 133 0.77 -28.67 13.56
CA PRO A 133 0.95 -29.27 14.89
C PRO A 133 1.25 -28.26 16.02
N ASN A 134 1.91 -27.14 15.71
CA ASN A 134 2.12 -26.03 16.66
C ASN A 134 1.44 -24.74 16.15
N PRO A 135 0.11 -24.66 16.22
CA PRO A 135 -0.63 -23.63 15.49
C PRO A 135 -0.37 -22.21 16.00
N LYS A 136 -0.07 -22.05 17.30
CA LYS A 136 0.27 -20.75 17.88
C LYS A 136 1.62 -20.24 17.37
N LEU A 137 2.63 -21.10 17.32
CA LEU A 137 3.96 -20.75 16.83
C LEU A 137 3.90 -20.42 15.33
N GLU A 138 3.37 -21.35 14.52
CA GLU A 138 3.34 -21.23 13.06
C GLU A 138 2.54 -19.99 12.61
N THR A 139 1.35 -19.76 13.19
CA THR A 139 0.54 -18.58 12.86
C THR A 139 1.24 -17.29 13.25
N SER A 140 1.93 -17.25 14.39
CA SER A 140 2.66 -16.04 14.84
C SER A 140 3.84 -15.73 13.92
N VAL A 141 4.68 -16.74 13.64
CA VAL A 141 5.85 -16.60 12.77
C VAL A 141 5.43 -16.17 11.37
N LEU A 142 4.39 -16.80 10.81
CA LEU A 142 3.89 -16.47 9.48
C LEU A 142 3.27 -15.08 9.44
N SER A 143 2.50 -14.68 10.45
CA SER A 143 1.90 -13.33 10.53
C SER A 143 2.98 -12.24 10.60
N ILE A 144 4.01 -12.42 11.43
CA ILE A 144 5.14 -11.48 11.52
C ILE A 144 5.91 -11.44 10.20
N SER A 145 6.14 -12.61 9.57
CA SER A 145 6.83 -12.73 8.29
C SER A 145 6.11 -12.00 7.17
N LEU A 146 4.79 -12.20 7.03
CA LEU A 146 3.98 -11.55 6.01
C LEU A 146 3.84 -10.04 6.27
N ASN A 147 3.70 -9.62 7.53
CA ASN A 147 3.69 -8.20 7.87
C ASN A 147 5.02 -7.51 7.51
N THR A 148 6.14 -8.19 7.78
CA THR A 148 7.48 -7.71 7.41
C THR A 148 7.64 -7.61 5.89
N ALA A 149 7.19 -8.64 5.15
CA ALA A 149 7.21 -8.63 3.69
C ALA A 149 6.36 -7.47 3.14
N ALA A 150 5.12 -7.31 3.62
CA ALA A 150 4.24 -6.22 3.20
C ALA A 150 4.83 -4.83 3.50
N PHE A 151 5.50 -4.67 4.64
CA PHE A 151 6.16 -3.42 5.02
C PHE A 151 7.29 -3.06 4.05
N VAL A 152 8.17 -4.00 3.73
CA VAL A 152 9.27 -3.78 2.78
C VAL A 152 8.74 -3.56 1.37
N TRP A 153 7.70 -4.30 0.97
CA TRP A 153 7.07 -4.22 -0.34
C TRP A 153 6.46 -2.84 -0.68
N MET A 154 6.18 -1.99 0.32
CA MET A 154 5.72 -0.61 0.07
C MET A 154 6.71 0.22 -0.77
N ILE A 155 8.01 -0.09 -0.69
CA ILE A 155 9.06 0.61 -1.45
C ILE A 155 8.98 0.28 -2.95
N PRO A 156 9.07 -1.00 -3.38
CA PRO A 156 8.91 -1.34 -4.80
C PRO A 156 7.50 -1.02 -5.31
N PHE A 157 6.46 -1.09 -4.49
CA PHE A 157 5.12 -0.62 -4.86
C PHE A 157 5.10 0.87 -5.25
N GLY A 158 5.78 1.72 -4.47
CA GLY A 158 5.95 3.13 -4.80
C GLY A 158 6.71 3.36 -6.11
N LEU A 159 7.78 2.59 -6.34
CA LEU A 159 8.52 2.61 -7.62
C LEU A 159 7.64 2.17 -8.80
N GLY A 160 6.85 1.11 -8.61
CA GLY A 160 5.88 0.61 -9.58
C GLY A 160 4.86 1.66 -9.99
N SER A 161 4.24 2.32 -9.00
CA SER A 161 3.30 3.42 -9.23
C SER A 161 3.94 4.60 -9.99
N ALA A 162 5.21 4.92 -9.67
CA ALA A 162 5.94 5.99 -10.33
C ALA A 162 6.26 5.66 -11.79
N ILE A 163 6.72 4.43 -12.07
CA ILE A 163 7.03 4.03 -13.46
C ILE A 163 5.76 3.93 -14.30
N SER A 164 4.66 3.41 -13.77
CA SER A 164 3.39 3.32 -14.50
C SER A 164 2.90 4.70 -14.94
N THR A 165 2.94 5.67 -14.03
CA THR A 165 2.65 7.08 -14.35
C THR A 165 3.60 7.63 -15.42
N ARG A 166 4.91 7.41 -15.26
CA ARG A 166 5.93 7.95 -16.17
C ARG A 166 5.82 7.36 -17.57
N VAL A 167 5.71 6.05 -17.70
CA VAL A 167 5.58 5.34 -18.98
C VAL A 167 4.28 5.74 -19.66
N SER A 168 3.16 5.81 -18.93
CA SER A 168 1.87 6.23 -19.49
C SER A 168 1.95 7.64 -20.06
N ASN A 169 2.56 8.58 -19.34
CA ASN A 169 2.72 9.96 -19.79
C ASN A 169 3.65 10.09 -21.00
N GLU A 170 4.80 9.41 -21.01
CA GLU A 170 5.73 9.46 -22.14
C GLU A 170 5.15 8.78 -23.40
N LEU A 171 4.46 7.65 -23.26
CA LEU A 171 3.76 7.00 -24.37
C LEU A 171 2.61 7.86 -24.89
N GLY A 172 1.81 8.46 -24.01
CA GLY A 172 0.74 9.39 -24.37
C GLY A 172 1.27 10.64 -25.11
N ALA A 173 2.50 11.06 -24.82
CA ALA A 173 3.18 12.16 -25.51
C ALA A 173 3.91 11.73 -26.81
N GLY A 174 3.82 10.46 -27.22
CA GLY A 174 4.49 9.95 -28.41
C GLY A 174 6.01 9.81 -28.27
N ARG A 175 6.52 9.60 -27.04
CA ARG A 175 7.95 9.52 -26.71
C ARG A 175 8.37 8.11 -26.26
N PRO A 176 8.40 7.12 -27.17
CA PRO A 176 8.71 5.73 -26.82
C PRO A 176 10.14 5.53 -26.27
N ASP A 177 11.12 6.31 -26.73
CA ASP A 177 12.49 6.22 -26.24
C ASP A 177 12.62 6.70 -24.79
N ALA A 178 11.88 7.76 -24.42
CA ALA A 178 11.82 8.25 -23.04
C ALA A 178 11.12 7.24 -22.13
N ALA A 179 10.05 6.60 -22.60
CA ALA A 179 9.39 5.52 -21.88
C ALA A 179 10.35 4.33 -21.64
N ARG A 180 11.11 3.93 -22.67
CA ARG A 180 12.11 2.84 -22.56
C ARG A 180 13.23 3.18 -21.58
N LEU A 181 13.70 4.43 -21.59
CA LEU A 181 14.69 4.90 -20.62
C LEU A 181 14.13 4.85 -19.20
N ALA A 182 12.89 5.30 -18.99
CA ALA A 182 12.24 5.25 -17.67
C ALA A 182 12.18 3.82 -17.12
N VAL A 183 11.81 2.85 -17.96
CA VAL A 183 11.78 1.42 -17.57
C VAL A 183 13.17 0.93 -17.14
N ARG A 184 14.22 1.25 -17.91
CA ARG A 184 15.59 0.85 -17.55
C ARG A 184 16.03 1.45 -16.22
N VAL A 185 15.73 2.72 -15.98
CA VAL A 185 16.07 3.42 -14.73
C VAL A 185 15.36 2.75 -13.55
N VAL A 186 14.05 2.50 -13.64
CA VAL A 186 13.33 1.93 -12.50
C VAL A 186 13.73 0.47 -12.22
N VAL A 187 14.07 -0.31 -13.25
CA VAL A 187 14.57 -1.69 -13.05
C VAL A 187 15.90 -1.67 -12.31
N PHE A 188 16.80 -0.73 -12.66
CA PHE A 188 18.04 -0.53 -11.91
C PHE A 188 17.77 -0.12 -10.45
N LEU A 189 16.84 0.82 -10.23
CA LEU A 189 16.45 1.24 -8.87
C LEU A 189 15.85 0.08 -8.06
N ALA A 190 15.00 -0.75 -8.66
CA ALA A 190 14.39 -1.91 -8.01
C ALA A 190 15.43 -2.96 -7.61
N MET A 191 16.40 -3.24 -8.49
CA MET A 191 17.51 -4.15 -8.15
C MET A 191 18.38 -3.60 -7.03
N ALA A 192 18.73 -2.31 -7.09
CA ALA A 192 19.54 -1.68 -6.04
C ALA A 192 18.80 -1.64 -4.70
N GLU A 193 17.52 -1.28 -4.72
CA GLU A 193 16.63 -1.26 -3.56
C GLU A 193 16.49 -2.65 -2.95
N GLY A 194 16.17 -3.68 -3.74
CA GLY A 194 16.02 -5.04 -3.24
C GLY A 194 17.31 -5.61 -2.64
N LEU A 195 18.48 -5.26 -3.19
CA LEU A 195 19.78 -5.64 -2.60
C LEU A 195 19.99 -4.97 -1.24
N VAL A 196 19.73 -3.66 -1.16
CA VAL A 196 19.87 -2.90 0.09
C VAL A 196 18.91 -3.42 1.15
N MET A 197 17.64 -3.59 0.81
CA MET A 197 16.63 -4.07 1.74
C MET A 197 16.88 -5.53 2.15
N GLY A 198 17.33 -6.37 1.23
CA GLY A 198 17.74 -7.74 1.56
C GLY A 198 18.88 -7.78 2.57
N LEU A 199 19.92 -6.96 2.37
CA LEU A 199 21.02 -6.83 3.33
C LEU A 199 20.54 -6.33 4.69
N VAL A 200 19.67 -5.32 4.72
CA VAL A 200 19.08 -4.81 5.97
C VAL A 200 18.33 -5.92 6.71
N LEU A 201 17.46 -6.66 6.02
CA LEU A 201 16.71 -7.76 6.61
C LEU A 201 17.63 -8.85 7.17
N ILE A 202 18.69 -9.21 6.45
CA ILE A 202 19.69 -10.19 6.90
C ILE A 202 20.43 -9.71 8.15
N CYS A 203 20.81 -8.42 8.20
CA CYS A 203 21.55 -7.82 9.31
C CYS A 203 20.71 -7.72 10.59
N ILE A 204 19.44 -7.36 10.48
CA ILE A 204 18.58 -7.14 11.66
C ILE A 204 17.80 -8.40 12.07
N ARG A 205 18.03 -9.55 11.41
CA ARG A 205 17.15 -10.73 11.51
C ARG A 205 16.90 -11.26 12.92
N TYR A 206 17.91 -11.18 13.79
CA TYR A 206 17.80 -11.64 15.19
C TYR A 206 17.22 -10.58 16.14
N VAL A 207 17.09 -9.33 15.69
CA VAL A 207 16.56 -8.22 16.51
C VAL A 207 15.11 -7.92 16.14
N TRP A 208 14.75 -8.05 14.86
CA TRP A 208 13.45 -7.66 14.33
C TRP A 208 12.27 -8.39 14.99
N GLY A 209 12.41 -9.69 15.27
CA GLY A 209 11.35 -10.48 15.89
C GLY A 209 10.92 -9.96 17.28
N HIS A 210 11.85 -9.35 18.02
CA HIS A 210 11.55 -8.77 19.34
C HIS A 210 10.62 -7.55 19.28
N ALA A 211 10.45 -6.92 18.12
CA ALA A 211 9.44 -5.88 17.96
C ALA A 211 7.99 -6.42 18.02
N TYR A 212 7.82 -7.74 17.86
CA TYR A 212 6.51 -8.40 17.78
C TYR A 212 6.26 -9.39 18.91
N SER A 213 7.29 -10.04 19.45
CA SER A 213 7.13 -11.11 20.44
C SER A 213 8.30 -11.18 21.42
N ASP A 214 7.98 -11.46 22.68
CA ASP A 214 8.94 -11.79 23.74
C ASP A 214 9.28 -13.30 23.78
N VAL A 215 8.70 -14.12 22.89
CA VAL A 215 8.94 -15.57 22.85
C VAL A 215 10.13 -15.89 21.94
N GLU A 216 11.25 -16.29 22.54
CA GLU A 216 12.52 -16.56 21.82
C GLU A 216 12.39 -17.56 20.67
N GLU A 217 11.53 -18.57 20.81
CA GLU A 217 11.25 -19.55 19.76
C GLU A 217 10.64 -18.87 18.51
N VAL A 218 9.70 -17.93 18.71
CA VAL A 218 9.10 -17.13 17.63
C VAL A 218 10.16 -16.25 16.98
N VAL A 219 10.97 -15.55 17.79
CA VAL A 219 12.02 -14.63 17.30
C VAL A 219 13.05 -15.37 16.46
N THR A 220 13.52 -16.51 16.94
CA THR A 220 14.51 -17.33 16.23
C THR A 220 13.96 -17.87 14.92
N TYR A 221 12.69 -18.30 14.90
CA TYR A 221 12.06 -18.79 13.67
C TYR A 221 11.80 -17.65 12.67
N VAL A 222 11.36 -16.47 13.12
CA VAL A 222 11.26 -15.27 12.28
C VAL A 222 12.61 -14.91 11.67
N ALA A 223 13.71 -15.01 12.43
CA ALA A 223 15.05 -14.73 11.92
C ALA A 223 15.43 -15.64 10.73
N TRP A 224 15.02 -16.90 10.75
CA TRP A 224 15.16 -17.81 9.61
C TRP A 224 14.26 -17.41 8.43
N MET A 225 13.00 -17.09 8.71
CA MET A 225 12.06 -16.63 7.69
C MET A 225 12.53 -15.35 7.00
N MET A 226 13.22 -14.44 7.70
CA MET A 226 13.76 -13.21 7.12
C MET A 226 14.78 -13.45 6.00
N LEU A 227 15.50 -14.58 6.00
CA LEU A 227 16.36 -14.95 4.89
C LEU A 227 15.52 -15.27 3.64
N ILE A 228 14.43 -16.01 3.82
CA ILE A 228 13.49 -16.34 2.74
C ILE A 228 12.82 -15.07 2.23
N ILE A 229 12.34 -14.21 3.14
CA ILE A 229 11.70 -12.92 2.84
C ILE A 229 12.66 -12.01 2.07
N SER A 230 13.93 -11.97 2.44
CA SER A 230 14.95 -11.17 1.74
C SER A 230 15.07 -11.59 0.27
N VAL A 231 15.10 -12.88 0.00
CA VAL A 231 15.21 -13.38 -1.38
C VAL A 231 13.89 -13.19 -2.12
N SER A 232 12.76 -13.48 -1.49
CA SER A 232 11.45 -13.35 -2.13
C SER A 232 11.11 -11.90 -2.47
N ASN A 233 11.36 -10.95 -1.56
CA ASN A 233 11.10 -9.52 -1.80
C ASN A 233 12.00 -8.95 -2.90
N PHE A 234 13.22 -9.46 -3.06
CA PHE A 234 14.08 -9.04 -4.17
C PHE A 234 13.43 -9.35 -5.52
N PHE A 235 12.95 -10.58 -5.70
CA PHE A 235 12.28 -10.97 -6.96
C PHE A 235 10.91 -10.30 -7.11
N ASP A 236 10.15 -10.24 -6.03
CA ASP A 236 8.82 -9.62 -6.05
C ASP A 236 8.89 -8.11 -6.30
N GLY A 237 9.90 -7.42 -5.78
CA GLY A 237 10.13 -6.00 -6.06
C GLY A 237 10.38 -5.73 -7.54
N ILE A 238 11.16 -6.59 -8.21
CA ILE A 238 11.38 -6.51 -9.66
C ILE A 238 10.06 -6.76 -10.41
N GLN A 239 9.31 -7.79 -10.03
CA GLN A 239 8.00 -8.11 -10.61
C GLN A 239 7.02 -6.93 -10.47
N CYS A 240 6.92 -6.34 -9.29
CA CYS A 240 6.03 -5.24 -8.95
C CYS A 240 6.30 -3.99 -9.81
N VAL A 241 7.57 -3.68 -10.03
CA VAL A 241 7.98 -2.56 -10.89
C VAL A 241 7.67 -2.85 -12.36
N LEU A 242 7.90 -4.08 -12.83
CA LEU A 242 7.62 -4.48 -14.22
C LEU A 242 6.11 -4.55 -14.53
N SER A 243 5.28 -4.88 -13.54
CA SER A 243 3.82 -4.85 -13.68
C SER A 243 3.22 -3.45 -13.61
N GLY A 244 4.04 -2.43 -13.27
CA GLY A 244 3.60 -1.04 -13.15
C GLY A 244 2.92 -0.71 -11.82
N GLY A 245 3.13 -1.50 -10.76
CA GLY A 245 2.60 -1.23 -9.43
C GLY A 245 1.08 -1.00 -9.38
N GLY A 246 0.33 -2.06 -9.73
CA GLY A 246 -1.12 -2.16 -9.52
C GLY A 246 -2.00 -1.33 -10.45
#